data_AF-A0A7C6PTB0-F1
#
_entry.id   AF-A0A7C6PTB0-F1
#
_cell.length_a   1.000
_cell.length_b   1.000
_cell.length_c   1.000
_cell.angle_alpha   90.00
_cell.angle_beta   90.00
_cell.angle_gamma   90.00
#
_symmetry.space_group_name_H-M   'P 1'
#
loop_
_entity.id
_entity.type
_entity.pdbx_description
1 polymer ?
#
loop_
_entity_poly.entity_id
_entity_poly.type
_entity_poly.pdbx_seq_one_letter_code
_entity_poly.pdbx_strand_id
1 'polypeptide(L)' 'MTELLGRVRYQRRAAVDGPSGYRNGYGKPRKLATPLATSTLRRPRVRGLEERFESRILPLFVRRTREVSELLPAGGWRR' A
#
# COMPACT_ATOMS: atom_id res chain seq x y z
N MET A 1 -7.39 7.83 2.96
CA MET A 1 -6.43 7.45 1.91
C MET A 1 -5.95 8.68 1.12
N THR A 2 -5.22 9.59 1.78
CA THR A 2 -4.69 10.83 1.17
C THR A 2 -3.17 10.84 1.17
N GLU A 3 -2.54 10.38 2.27
CA GLU A 3 -1.09 10.32 2.56
C GLU A 3 -0.16 10.60 1.36
N LEU A 4 0.13 9.61 0.51
CA LEU A 4 1.17 9.72 -0.53
C LEU A 4 1.06 10.94 -1.47
N LEU A 5 -0.16 11.35 -1.86
CA LEU A 5 -0.36 12.48 -2.79
C LEU A 5 -1.13 13.63 -2.15
N GLY A 6 -1.36 13.60 -0.82
CA GLY A 6 -2.15 14.61 -0.09
C GLY A 6 -3.61 14.77 -0.53
N ARG A 7 -4.10 13.99 -1.50
CA ARG A 7 -5.41 14.17 -2.14
C ARG A 7 -6.19 12.87 -2.30
N VAL A 8 -7.52 12.96 -2.30
CA VAL A 8 -8.40 11.79 -2.48
C VAL A 8 -8.35 11.26 -3.92
N ARG A 9 -8.97 10.10 -4.18
CA ARG A 9 -9.03 9.52 -5.52
C ARG A 9 -9.81 10.46 -6.46
N TYR A 10 -9.28 10.68 -7.66
CA TYR A 10 -9.79 11.59 -8.70
C TYR A 10 -9.72 13.09 -8.43
N GLN A 11 -9.41 13.53 -7.20
CA GLN A 11 -9.15 14.94 -6.93
C GLN A 11 -7.95 15.41 -7.76
N ARG A 12 -8.12 16.50 -8.50
CA ARG A 12 -7.04 17.12 -9.29
C ARG A 12 -5.94 17.63 -8.35
N ARG A 13 -4.70 17.69 -8.84
CA ARG A 13 -3.60 18.27 -8.07
C ARG A 13 -3.76 19.78 -8.08
N ALA A 14 -3.25 20.45 -7.06
CA ALA A 14 -3.09 21.90 -7.11
C ALA A 14 -2.24 22.28 -8.34
N ALA A 15 -2.59 23.40 -8.98
CA ALA A 15 -1.89 23.86 -10.17
C ALA A 15 -0.43 24.24 -9.85
N VAL A 16 -0.22 24.78 -8.66
CA VAL A 16 1.07 25.20 -8.11
C VAL A 16 1.41 24.30 -6.91
N ASP A 17 2.65 23.82 -6.82
CA ASP A 17 3.23 23.02 -5.73
C ASP A 17 2.49 21.74 -5.31
N GLY A 18 1.51 21.30 -6.10
CA GLY A 18 0.82 20.04 -5.86
C GLY A 18 1.76 18.86 -6.06
N PRO A 19 1.77 17.85 -5.15
CA PRO A 19 2.63 16.69 -5.29
C PRO A 19 2.43 16.01 -6.63
N SER A 20 3.55 15.69 -7.28
CA SER A 20 3.57 15.06 -8.59
C SER A 20 2.98 13.64 -8.55
N GLY A 21 2.64 13.12 -9.72
CA GLY A 21 2.22 11.74 -9.87
C GLY A 21 0.73 11.45 -9.71
N TYR A 22 0.37 10.23 -10.11
CA TYR A 22 -1.00 9.76 -10.25
C TYR A 22 -1.14 8.31 -9.80
N ARG A 23 -2.27 8.01 -9.18
CA ARG A 23 -2.70 6.63 -8.87
C ARG A 23 -3.51 6.12 -10.06
N ASN A 24 -2.95 5.23 -10.86
CA ASN A 24 -3.64 4.69 -12.04
C ASN A 24 -3.63 3.16 -12.03
N GLY A 25 -4.69 2.61 -11.45
CA GLY A 25 -4.93 1.17 -11.37
C GLY A 25 -4.13 0.47 -10.28
N TYR A 26 -4.04 -0.85 -10.41
CA TYR A 26 -3.37 -1.72 -9.45
C TYR A 26 -2.43 -2.69 -10.16
N GLY A 27 -1.38 -3.11 -9.47
CA GLY A 27 -0.49 -4.18 -9.91
C GLY A 27 -1.17 -5.54 -9.99
N LYS A 28 -0.37 -6.55 -10.36
CA LYS A 28 -0.79 -7.96 -10.35
C LYS A 28 -1.21 -8.35 -8.92
N PRO A 29 -2.28 -9.15 -8.77
CA PRO A 29 -2.66 -9.68 -7.47
C PRO A 29 -1.55 -10.54 -6.89
N ARG A 30 -1.38 -10.48 -5.57
CA ARG A 30 -0.48 -11.36 -4.82
C ARG A 30 -1.17 -11.90 -3.59
N LYS A 31 -0.84 -13.13 -3.21
CA LYS A 31 -1.31 -13.74 -1.97
C LYS A 31 -0.51 -13.20 -0.78
N LEU A 32 -1.22 -12.86 0.28
CA LEU A 32 -0.68 -12.49 1.58
C LEU A 32 -1.23 -13.51 2.58
N ALA A 33 -0.36 -14.37 3.10
CA ALA A 33 -0.74 -15.35 4.11
C ALA A 33 -0.68 -14.67 5.48
N THR A 34 -1.84 -14.54 6.12
CA THR A 34 -1.98 -14.06 7.49
C THR A 34 -2.35 -15.22 8.41
N PRO A 35 -2.30 -15.06 9.74
CA PRO A 35 -2.70 -16.10 10.68
C PRO A 35 -4.18 -16.49 10.56
N LEU A 36 -5.04 -15.54 10.17
CA LEU A 36 -6.48 -15.74 10.07
C LEU A 36 -6.87 -16.39 8.73
N ALA A 37 -6.27 -15.92 7.63
CA ALA A 37 -6.55 -16.41 6.29
C ALA A 37 -5.49 -15.96 5.27
N THR A 38 -5.52 -16.57 4.09
CA THR A 38 -4.80 -16.03 2.93
C THR A 38 -5.67 -15.02 2.20
N SER A 39 -5.23 -13.76 2.13
CA SER A 39 -5.92 -12.68 1.40
C SER A 39 -5.24 -12.38 0.07
N THR A 40 -6.02 -11.93 -0.91
CA THR A 40 -5.49 -11.45 -2.20
C THR A 40 -5.34 -9.94 -2.14
N LEU A 41 -4.10 -9.45 -2.22
CA LEU A 41 -3.79 -8.02 -2.22
C LEU A 41 -3.44 -7.54 -3.64
N ARG A 42 -3.86 -6.32 -3.97
CA ARG A 42 -3.40 -5.61 -5.16
C ARG A 42 -2.77 -4.28 -4.75
N ARG A 43 -1.51 -4.07 -5.13
CA ARG A 43 -0.77 -2.84 -4.83
C ARG A 43 -1.26 -1.69 -5.71
N PRO A 44 -1.52 -0.48 -5.17
CA PRO A 44 -1.77 0.70 -5.99
C PRO A 44 -0.62 0.94 -6.96
N ARG A 45 -0.93 1.19 -8.23
CA ARG A 45 0.07 1.61 -9.21
C ARG A 45 0.16 3.12 -9.18
N VAL A 46 1.32 3.61 -8.77
CA VAL A 46 1.63 5.05 -8.73
C VAL A 46 2.65 5.35 -9.82
N ARG A 47 2.44 6.43 -10.57
CA ARG A 47 3.28 6.87 -11.69
C ARG A 47 3.59 8.35 -11.55
N GLY A 48 4.67 8.82 -12.19
CA GLY A 48 5.03 10.23 -12.25
C GLY A 48 5.49 10.82 -10.91
N LEU A 49 5.99 9.96 -10.01
CA LEU A 49 6.76 10.37 -8.85
C LEU A 49 8.25 10.34 -9.24
N GLU A 50 9.05 11.23 -8.65
CA GLU A 50 10.52 11.18 -8.75
C GLU A 50 11.04 9.92 -8.05
N GLU A 51 10.55 9.66 -6.84
CA GLU A 51 10.89 8.47 -6.08
C GLU A 51 9.93 7.31 -6.33
N ARG A 52 10.46 6.09 -6.25
CA ARG A 52 9.64 4.89 -6.32
C ARG A 52 8.73 4.83 -5.10
N PHE A 53 7.43 4.67 -5.34
CA PHE A 53 6.51 4.33 -4.25
C PHE A 53 6.96 3.02 -3.56
N GLU A 54 7.02 3.03 -2.22
CA GLU A 54 7.23 1.89 -1.34
C GLU A 54 6.15 1.86 -0.24
N SER A 55 5.66 0.66 0.10
CA SER A 55 4.73 0.50 1.21
C SER A 55 5.52 0.42 2.52
N ARG A 56 5.14 1.21 3.51
CA ARG A 56 5.83 1.25 4.83
C ARG A 56 5.71 -0.06 5.61
N ILE A 57 4.58 -0.75 5.49
CA ILE A 57 4.27 -1.95 6.30
C ILE A 57 4.42 -3.26 5.53
N LEU A 58 4.50 -3.20 4.19
CA LEU A 58 4.57 -4.40 3.35
C LEU A 58 5.39 -4.13 2.09
N PRO A 59 6.72 -4.20 2.18
CA PRO A 59 7.62 -3.95 1.05
C PRO A 59 7.36 -4.87 -0.15
N LEU A 60 7.99 -4.52 -1.27
CA LEU A 60 7.86 -5.32 -2.48
C LEU A 60 8.43 -6.73 -2.26
N PHE A 61 7.67 -7.75 -2.67
CA PHE A 61 8.01 -9.19 -2.53
C PHE A 61 8.03 -9.77 -1.10
N VAL A 62 8.03 -8.95 -0.05
CA VAL A 62 8.01 -9.43 1.35
C VAL A 62 6.66 -10.06 1.70
N ARG A 63 6.65 -11.33 2.12
CA ARG A 63 5.42 -12.11 2.38
C ARG A 63 4.83 -11.93 3.78
N ARG A 64 5.65 -11.57 4.77
CA ARG A 64 5.25 -11.36 6.17
C ARG A 64 6.06 -10.21 6.76
N THR A 65 5.43 -9.37 7.55
CA THR A 65 6.07 -8.28 8.30
C THR A 65 5.47 -8.23 9.70
N ARG A 66 6.24 -7.73 10.67
CA ARG A 66 5.79 -7.59 12.05
C ARG A 66 4.63 -6.60 12.15
N GLU A 67 4.75 -5.48 11.45
CA GLU A 67 3.79 -4.38 11.39
C GLU A 67 2.43 -4.87 10.89
N VAL A 68 2.40 -5.68 9.82
CA VAL A 68 1.14 -6.28 9.34
C VAL A 68 0.57 -7.25 10.37
N SER A 69 1.41 -7.96 11.11
CA SER A 69 0.96 -8.93 12.11
C SER A 69 0.37 -8.25 13.35
N GLU A 70 0.93 -7.12 13.77
CA GLU A 70 0.45 -6.31 14.89
C GLU A 70 -0.88 -5.59 14.58
N LEU A 71 -1.15 -5.29 13.30
CA LEU A 71 -2.42 -4.69 12.85
C LEU A 71 -3.57 -5.68 12.73
N LEU A 72 -3.29 -6.98 12.72
CA LEU A 72 -4.31 -8.00 12.61
C LEU A 72 -4.86 -8.33 14.01
N PRO A 73 -6.17 -8.61 14.13
CA PRO A 73 -6.72 -9.06 15.39
C PRO A 73 -5.98 -10.31 15.84
N ALA A 74 -5.77 -10.45 17.15
CA ALA A 74 -4.93 -11.48 17.76
C ALA A 74 -5.38 -12.90 17.39
N GLY A 75 -4.93 -13.38 16.23
CA GLY A 75 -4.99 -14.76 15.80
C GLY A 75 -3.61 -15.37 16.02
N GLY A 76 -3.39 -15.88 17.24
CA GLY A 76 -2.38 -16.88 17.59
C GLY A 76 -0.99 -16.76 16.94
N TRP A 77 -0.20 -15.77 17.33
CA TRP A 77 1.26 -15.91 17.40
C TRP A 77 1.77 -15.38 18.74
N ARG A 78 1.19 -15.89 19.84
CA ARG A 78 1.98 -16.02 21.07
C ARG A 78 2.76 -17.32 20.92
N ARG A 79 4.07 -17.21 20.71
CA ARG A 79 4.98 -18.20 21.27
C ARG A 79 5.31 -17.74 22.68
#